data_AF-A0A5J4UFE0-F1
#
_entry.id   AF-A0A5J4UFE0-F1
#
_cell.length_a   1.000
_cell.length_b   1.000
_cell.length_c   1.000
_cell.angle_alpha   90.00
_cell.angle_beta   90.00
_cell.angle_gamma   90.00
#
_symmetry.space_group_name_H-M   'P 1'
#
loop_
_entity.id
_entity.type
_entity.pdbx_description
1 polymer ?
#
loop_
_entity_poly.entity_id
_entity_poly.type
_entity_poly.pdbx_seq_one_letter_code
_entity_poly.pdbx_strand_id
1 'polypeptide(L)'
;MLSYMAFNKLLLVFILISISLCGTHKRGIRQSFSRTRTNVGYLFEEKVLYFGEGTINDEGELIIDLDDLEYQFDKDVVPFSERNPYRAGTAITNNSFLAVTLPSGGFEELKTSQALNLDEEMCNFVNQTYNSLTYALLGYTALALQGADIAPSITYIMKNYPTKSINRKEGQDDDESVLQQPTCVDNTNNQITFAVHKSGVVGSDCIPNTEVPLSTTECTLPDGIYEKYLVGFKYANFFGGDNDAVKEALIKFGPAFVTNYGQLIIGWDSENWTTVIRSHDTGMYILDTKKIDPDAGGLQGYLYAQVDGDDTPVIPPADCSGKTEAECACIESDTRPFCITCTAKDVPSSECQCPADASGTYTKAQCEEDKASTEKEATGSFRVTLSVIVTAVVLPVLALFI
;
A
#
# COMPACT_ATOMS: atom_id res chain seq x y z
N MET A 1 -1.11 -28.51 -47.83
CA MET A 1 -1.71 -28.11 -46.54
C MET A 1 -0.73 -28.11 -45.36
N LEU A 2 0.29 -29.00 -45.28
CA LEU A 2 1.28 -28.96 -44.19
C LEU A 2 2.18 -27.71 -44.15
N SER A 3 2.40 -27.02 -45.28
CA SER A 3 3.25 -25.82 -45.32
C SER A 3 2.62 -24.58 -44.68
N TYR A 4 1.29 -24.52 -44.57
CA TYR A 4 0.59 -23.32 -44.09
C TYR A 4 0.61 -23.20 -42.56
N MET A 5 0.56 -24.34 -41.85
CA MET A 5 0.63 -24.36 -40.38
C MET A 5 2.03 -24.03 -39.85
N ALA A 6 3.09 -24.40 -40.59
CA ALA A 6 4.46 -24.08 -40.20
C ALA A 6 4.74 -22.57 -40.30
N PHE A 7 4.20 -21.91 -41.33
CA PHE A 7 4.39 -20.46 -41.53
C PHE A 7 3.69 -19.62 -40.45
N ASN A 8 2.46 -20.00 -40.05
CA ASN A 8 1.73 -19.28 -39.00
C ASN A 8 2.40 -19.38 -37.63
N LYS A 9 3.00 -20.52 -37.30
CA LYS A 9 3.74 -20.68 -36.03
C LYS A 9 5.02 -19.84 -36.01
N LEU A 10 5.72 -19.74 -37.14
CA LEU A 10 6.93 -18.92 -37.24
C LEU A 10 6.60 -17.42 -37.13
N LEU A 11 5.51 -16.98 -37.76
CA LEU A 11 5.04 -15.59 -37.70
C LEU A 11 4.70 -15.18 -36.26
N LEU A 12 4.06 -16.07 -35.50
CA LEU A 12 3.66 -15.81 -34.11
C LEU A 12 4.87 -15.71 -33.17
N VAL A 13 5.91 -16.51 -33.41
CA VAL A 13 7.19 -16.40 -32.69
C VAL A 13 7.91 -15.09 -33.02
N PHE A 14 7.92 -14.65 -34.28
CA PHE A 14 8.50 -13.35 -34.65
C PHE A 14 7.72 -12.18 -34.05
N ILE A 15 6.38 -12.24 -34.03
CA ILE A 15 5.54 -11.22 -33.39
C ILE A 15 5.85 -11.14 -31.89
N LEU A 16 5.91 -12.28 -31.19
CA LEU A 16 6.24 -12.32 -29.75
C LEU A 16 7.67 -11.82 -29.46
N ILE A 17 8.65 -12.17 -30.30
CA ILE A 17 10.02 -11.67 -30.18
C ILE A 17 10.08 -10.15 -30.44
N SER A 18 9.34 -9.64 -31.42
CA SER A 18 9.31 -8.20 -31.71
C SER A 18 8.58 -7.38 -30.64
N ILE A 19 7.57 -7.95 -29.97
CA ILE A 19 6.92 -7.32 -28.80
C ILE A 19 7.87 -7.36 -27.59
N SER A 20 8.61 -8.45 -27.39
CA SER A 20 9.63 -8.57 -26.35
C SER A 20 10.81 -7.62 -26.54
N LEU A 21 11.25 -7.39 -27.79
CA LEU A 21 12.32 -6.44 -28.13
C LEU A 21 11.86 -4.98 -28.17
N CYS A 22 10.56 -4.71 -28.35
CA CYS A 22 10.00 -3.35 -28.17
C CYS A 22 9.78 -2.98 -26.70
N GLY A 23 9.72 -3.97 -25.80
CA GLY A 23 9.60 -3.74 -24.36
C GLY A 23 10.87 -3.21 -23.69
N THR A 24 12.04 -3.42 -24.28
CA THR A 24 13.34 -3.02 -23.68
C THR A 24 13.90 -1.68 -24.17
N HIS A 25 13.16 -0.94 -25.02
CA HIS A 25 13.64 0.33 -25.60
C HIS A 25 12.85 1.58 -25.16
N LYS A 26 12.22 1.54 -23.97
CA LYS A 26 11.63 2.70 -23.30
C LYS A 26 12.13 2.81 -21.85
N ARG A 27 13.31 3.40 -21.66
CA ARG A 27 13.66 4.34 -20.57
C ARG A 27 15.11 4.81 -20.78
N GLY A 28 15.31 5.50 -21.90
CA GLY A 28 16.45 6.40 -22.13
C GLY A 28 15.97 7.84 -22.29
N ILE A 29 14.76 8.16 -21.83
CA ILE A 29 14.38 9.56 -21.62
C ILE A 29 15.05 9.96 -20.32
N ARG A 30 16.30 10.37 -20.44
CA ARG A 30 16.97 11.27 -19.51
C ARG A 30 16.07 12.51 -19.48
N GLN A 31 15.01 12.49 -18.66
CA GLN A 31 14.28 13.70 -18.35
C GLN A 31 15.34 14.63 -17.79
N SER A 32 15.54 15.75 -18.46
CA SER A 32 16.42 16.79 -17.95
C SER A 32 15.80 17.22 -16.63
N PHE A 33 16.30 16.69 -15.52
CA PHE A 33 15.99 17.22 -14.20
C PHE A 33 16.27 18.71 -14.27
N SER A 34 15.26 19.49 -13.91
CA SER A 34 15.39 20.94 -13.86
C SER A 34 16.45 21.24 -12.81
N ARG A 35 17.64 21.68 -13.24
CA ARG A 35 18.67 22.21 -12.35
C ARG A 35 18.03 23.27 -11.46
N THR A 36 17.80 22.92 -10.20
CA THR A 36 17.24 23.81 -9.20
C THR A 36 18.27 24.85 -8.79
N ARG A 37 17.75 26.03 -8.45
CA ARG A 37 18.42 27.33 -8.51
C ARG A 37 19.62 27.49 -7.58
N THR A 38 20.70 28.05 -8.12
CA THR A 38 21.70 28.79 -7.35
C THR A 38 21.07 30.03 -6.68
N ASN A 39 21.17 30.15 -5.34
CA ASN A 39 20.93 31.34 -4.49
C ASN A 39 19.68 31.38 -3.58
N VAL A 40 19.24 30.26 -2.99
CA VAL A 40 18.37 30.31 -1.79
C VAL A 40 19.09 29.65 -0.62
N GLY A 41 19.07 30.26 0.56
CA GLY A 41 19.78 29.81 1.76
C GLY A 41 19.25 28.51 2.40
N TYR A 42 18.30 27.83 1.76
CA TYR A 42 17.80 26.51 2.15
C TYR A 42 18.00 25.56 0.97
N LEU A 43 18.70 24.46 1.21
CA LEU A 43 19.15 23.49 0.19
C LEU A 43 18.00 22.61 -0.36
N PHE A 44 16.84 22.58 0.32
CA PHE A 44 15.74 21.70 -0.03
C PHE A 44 14.47 22.50 -0.33
N GLU A 45 13.81 22.15 -1.43
CA GLU A 45 12.48 22.61 -1.82
C GLU A 45 11.38 21.91 -1.01
N GLU A 46 10.37 22.69 -0.62
CA GLU A 46 9.16 22.17 0.02
C GLU A 46 8.36 21.27 -0.93
N LYS A 47 7.66 20.27 -0.38
CA LYS A 47 6.82 19.33 -1.15
C LYS A 47 7.57 18.59 -2.26
N VAL A 48 8.82 18.24 -1.97
CA VAL A 48 9.66 17.37 -2.79
C VAL A 48 10.18 16.23 -1.92
N LEU A 49 10.15 15.01 -2.46
CA LEU A 49 10.81 13.84 -1.89
C LEU A 49 12.25 13.75 -2.42
N TYR A 50 13.19 13.48 -1.52
CA TYR A 50 14.62 13.29 -1.80
C TYR A 50 15.02 11.86 -1.42
N PHE A 51 15.58 11.13 -2.38
CA PHE A 51 15.98 9.74 -2.18
C PHE A 51 17.50 9.60 -2.11
N GLY A 52 17.99 8.66 -1.30
CA GLY A 52 19.42 8.35 -1.28
C GLY A 52 19.90 7.75 -2.61
N GLU A 53 21.07 8.23 -3.08
CA GLU A 53 21.70 7.73 -4.30
C GLU A 53 22.12 6.26 -4.12
N GLY A 54 21.93 5.49 -5.19
CA GLY A 54 22.45 4.15 -5.31
C GLY A 54 21.40 3.08 -5.57
N THR A 55 21.87 1.98 -6.13
CA THR A 55 21.05 0.82 -6.51
C THR A 55 21.81 -0.49 -6.32
N ILE A 56 21.10 -1.57 -6.01
CA ILE A 56 21.68 -2.91 -5.93
C ILE A 56 21.53 -3.59 -7.30
N ASN A 57 22.66 -4.01 -7.89
CA ASN A 57 22.65 -4.78 -9.15
C ASN A 57 22.19 -6.24 -8.92
N ASP A 58 22.23 -7.06 -9.97
CA ASP A 58 21.78 -8.47 -9.88
C ASP A 58 22.81 -9.35 -9.15
N GLU A 59 24.06 -8.89 -9.06
CA GLU A 59 25.14 -9.51 -8.30
C GLU A 59 25.06 -9.20 -6.79
N GLY A 60 24.14 -8.34 -6.35
CA GLY A 60 24.00 -7.95 -4.95
C GLY A 60 25.03 -6.91 -4.50
N GLU A 61 25.56 -6.11 -5.41
CA GLU A 61 26.48 -5.00 -5.15
C GLU A 61 25.72 -3.67 -5.18
N LEU A 62 25.90 -2.86 -4.14
CA LEU A 62 25.41 -1.49 -4.11
C LEU A 62 26.34 -0.62 -4.95
N ILE A 63 25.79 0.01 -5.98
CA ILE A 63 26.50 0.96 -6.83
C ILE A 63 26.03 2.36 -6.47
N ILE A 64 26.97 3.25 -6.15
CA ILE A 64 26.73 4.68 -5.89
C ILE A 64 27.57 5.48 -6.88
N ASP A 65 26.94 6.34 -7.67
CA ASP A 65 27.64 7.26 -8.57
C ASP A 65 27.95 8.57 -7.84
N LEU A 66 29.23 8.85 -7.60
CA LEU A 66 29.68 10.02 -6.84
C LEU A 66 29.72 11.29 -7.69
N ASP A 67 29.73 11.21 -9.02
CA ASP A 67 29.67 12.41 -9.86
C ASP A 67 28.31 13.09 -9.78
N ASP A 68 27.30 12.30 -9.45
CA ASP A 68 25.93 12.76 -9.31
C ASP A 68 25.61 13.26 -7.88
N LEU A 69 26.55 13.18 -6.94
CA LEU A 69 26.36 13.70 -5.58
C LEU A 69 26.73 15.18 -5.49
N GLU A 70 25.76 16.07 -5.71
CA GLU A 70 25.91 17.50 -5.37
C GLU A 70 25.80 17.72 -3.85
N TYR A 71 25.01 16.88 -3.16
CA TYR A 71 24.89 16.75 -1.71
C TYR A 71 24.53 15.29 -1.35
N GLN A 72 24.58 14.89 -0.08
CA GLN A 72 24.35 13.50 0.36
C GLN A 72 22.96 12.89 0.03
N PHE A 73 22.05 13.65 -0.60
CA PHE A 73 20.65 13.26 -0.83
C PHE A 73 20.12 13.49 -2.26
N ASP A 74 20.95 13.91 -3.21
CA ASP A 74 20.44 14.73 -4.33
C ASP A 74 20.66 14.13 -5.71
N LYS A 75 19.79 13.19 -6.10
CA LYS A 75 19.57 12.99 -7.53
C LYS A 75 18.13 12.65 -7.84
N ASP A 76 17.63 11.61 -7.20
CA ASP A 76 16.25 11.21 -7.34
C ASP A 76 15.42 12.17 -6.49
N VAL A 77 14.79 13.12 -7.16
CA VAL A 77 13.83 14.05 -6.57
C VAL A 77 12.47 13.82 -7.18
N VAL A 78 11.44 13.74 -6.33
CA VAL A 78 10.06 13.57 -6.79
C VAL A 78 9.21 14.68 -6.16
N PRO A 79 8.83 15.70 -6.95
CA PRO A 79 7.84 16.68 -6.52
C PRO A 79 6.51 16.02 -6.19
N PHE A 80 5.84 16.47 -5.13
CA PHE A 80 4.53 15.93 -4.76
C PHE A 80 3.51 16.15 -5.88
N SER A 81 3.67 17.19 -6.70
CA SER A 81 2.82 17.50 -7.85
C SER A 81 2.87 16.45 -8.96
N GLU A 82 3.91 15.61 -9.02
CA GLU A 82 4.04 14.51 -9.99
C GLU A 82 3.37 13.22 -9.54
N ARG A 83 2.60 13.27 -8.45
CA ARG A 83 1.95 12.10 -7.85
C ARG A 83 0.50 12.42 -7.55
N ASN A 84 -0.36 11.48 -7.88
CA ASN A 84 -1.77 11.55 -7.54
C ASN A 84 -2.03 10.94 -6.15
N PRO A 85 -3.12 11.34 -5.47
CA PRO A 85 -3.60 10.60 -4.31
C PRO A 85 -3.79 9.11 -4.62
N TYR A 86 -3.29 8.22 -3.77
CA TYR A 86 -3.51 6.78 -3.93
C TYR A 86 -4.93 6.34 -3.52
N ARG A 87 -5.71 7.25 -2.91
CA ARG A 87 -7.13 7.07 -2.59
C ARG A 87 -7.96 8.17 -3.23
N ALA A 88 -8.93 7.80 -4.05
CA ALA A 88 -9.80 8.76 -4.71
C ALA A 88 -10.61 9.60 -3.70
N GLY A 89 -10.87 10.87 -4.04
CA GLY A 89 -11.70 11.77 -3.22
C GLY A 89 -11.04 12.27 -1.93
N THR A 90 -9.72 12.09 -1.77
CA THR A 90 -8.96 12.58 -0.62
C THR A 90 -8.28 13.92 -0.93
N ALA A 91 -8.31 14.83 0.03
CA ALA A 91 -7.71 16.15 -0.06
C ALA A 91 -7.26 16.62 1.33
N ILE A 92 -6.29 17.54 1.36
CA ILE A 92 -5.77 18.13 2.61
C ILE A 92 -6.85 18.89 3.41
N THR A 93 -7.93 19.28 2.73
CA THR A 93 -9.10 19.97 3.31
C THR A 93 -10.12 19.03 3.93
N ASN A 94 -9.98 17.70 3.78
CA ASN A 94 -10.83 16.75 4.48
C ASN A 94 -10.66 16.92 6.00
N ASN A 95 -11.76 16.89 6.74
CA ASN A 95 -11.72 16.97 8.21
C ASN A 95 -10.91 15.82 8.82
N SER A 96 -10.96 14.65 8.22
CA SER A 96 -10.19 13.49 8.65
C SER A 96 -9.69 12.67 7.48
N PHE A 97 -8.61 11.93 7.73
CA PHE A 97 -8.03 10.96 6.82
C PHE A 97 -7.27 9.91 7.63
N LEU A 98 -7.36 8.66 7.21
CA LEU A 98 -6.55 7.57 7.75
C LEU A 98 -5.92 6.84 6.57
N ALA A 99 -4.60 6.69 6.58
CA ALA A 99 -3.82 6.12 5.49
C ALA A 99 -4.05 4.62 5.34
N VAL A 100 -4.36 3.93 6.44
CA VAL A 100 -4.60 2.48 6.51
C VAL A 100 -6.08 2.17 6.62
N THR A 101 -6.49 1.01 6.14
CA THR A 101 -7.84 0.47 6.36
C THR A 101 -7.80 -0.45 7.58
N LEU A 102 -8.71 -0.25 8.53
CA LEU A 102 -8.74 -1.05 9.75
C LEU A 102 -9.65 -2.27 9.58
N PRO A 103 -9.25 -3.46 10.05
CA PRO A 103 -10.13 -4.62 10.12
C PRO A 103 -11.23 -4.38 11.16
N SER A 104 -12.23 -5.27 11.20
CA SER A 104 -13.39 -5.14 12.10
C SER A 104 -13.03 -5.09 13.58
N GLY A 105 -11.95 -5.72 14.02
CA GLY A 105 -11.49 -5.63 15.41
C GLY A 105 -10.42 -4.55 15.65
N GLY A 106 -10.17 -3.69 14.66
CA GLY A 106 -9.44 -2.44 14.85
C GLY A 106 -7.92 -2.52 14.65
N PHE A 107 -7.23 -1.45 15.06
CA PHE A 107 -5.81 -1.25 14.79
C PHE A 107 -4.90 -2.28 15.49
N GLU A 108 -5.30 -2.72 16.68
CA GLU A 108 -4.55 -3.69 17.47
C GLU A 108 -4.58 -5.11 16.90
N GLU A 109 -5.45 -5.41 15.94
CA GLU A 109 -5.48 -6.73 15.27
C GLU A 109 -4.56 -6.81 14.05
N LEU A 110 -4.05 -5.67 13.57
CA LEU A 110 -3.13 -5.66 12.43
C LEU A 110 -1.86 -6.46 12.77
N LYS A 111 -1.34 -7.22 11.80
CA LYS A 111 -0.12 -8.00 11.98
C LYS A 111 1.08 -7.11 12.33
N THR A 112 1.18 -5.92 11.71
CA THR A 112 2.23 -4.94 12.03
C THR A 112 2.13 -4.46 13.48
N SER A 113 0.92 -4.36 14.05
CA SER A 113 0.69 -3.79 15.39
C SER A 113 1.06 -4.72 16.54
N GLN A 114 1.18 -6.03 16.27
CA GLN A 114 1.51 -7.00 17.30
C GLN A 114 2.87 -6.73 17.94
N ALA A 115 2.98 -7.04 19.24
CA ALA A 115 4.27 -7.03 19.93
C ALA A 115 5.19 -8.10 19.34
N LEU A 116 6.50 -7.81 19.33
CA LEU A 116 7.50 -8.82 19.04
C LEU A 116 7.42 -9.95 20.08
N ASN A 117 7.62 -11.18 19.65
CA ASN A 117 7.83 -12.28 20.58
C ASN A 117 9.27 -12.27 21.13
N LEU A 118 9.54 -13.08 22.16
CA LEU A 118 10.84 -13.09 22.85
C LEU A 118 12.02 -13.41 21.90
N ASP A 119 11.83 -14.32 20.96
CA ASP A 119 12.90 -14.71 20.01
C ASP A 119 13.17 -13.60 19.00
N GLU A 120 12.14 -12.87 18.57
CA GLU A 120 12.29 -11.69 17.72
C GLU A 120 12.97 -10.53 18.47
N GLU A 121 12.64 -10.31 19.75
CA GLU A 121 13.29 -9.30 20.59
C GLU A 121 14.79 -9.57 20.81
N MET A 122 15.19 -10.85 20.83
CA MET A 122 16.59 -11.26 20.90
C MET A 122 17.37 -10.95 19.62
N CYS A 123 16.71 -10.81 18.48
CA CYS A 123 17.33 -10.30 17.27
C CYS A 123 17.44 -8.77 17.36
N ASN A 124 18.60 -8.26 17.77
CA ASN A 124 18.86 -6.84 18.05
C ASN A 124 18.48 -5.94 16.86
N PHE A 125 18.76 -6.38 15.64
CA PHE A 125 18.41 -5.66 14.42
C PHE A 125 16.90 -5.48 14.25
N VAL A 126 16.12 -6.55 14.47
CA VAL A 126 14.64 -6.54 14.41
C VAL A 126 14.11 -5.62 15.50
N ASN A 127 14.57 -5.81 16.74
CA ASN A 127 14.13 -5.03 17.90
C ASN A 127 14.39 -3.52 17.72
N GLN A 128 15.56 -3.13 17.19
CA GLN A 128 15.85 -1.73 16.87
C GLN A 128 14.97 -1.17 15.75
N THR A 129 14.71 -1.97 14.70
CA THR A 129 13.84 -1.57 13.60
C THR A 129 12.40 -1.38 14.09
N TYR A 130 11.97 -2.20 15.06
CA TYR A 130 10.70 -2.07 15.77
C TYR A 130 10.66 -0.82 16.65
N ASN A 131 11.68 -0.59 17.47
CA ASN A 131 11.72 0.56 18.37
C ASN A 131 11.87 1.91 17.64
N SER A 132 12.51 1.94 16.47
CA SER A 132 12.65 3.14 15.63
C SER A 132 11.43 3.43 14.74
N LEU A 133 10.35 2.63 14.86
CA LEU A 133 9.15 2.69 14.01
C LEU A 133 9.40 2.43 12.51
N THR A 134 10.59 1.99 12.12
CA THR A 134 10.86 1.58 10.72
C THR A 134 10.06 0.34 10.35
N TYR A 135 9.90 -0.59 11.29
CA TYR A 135 9.05 -1.77 11.14
C TYR A 135 7.58 -1.36 10.92
N ALA A 136 7.06 -0.49 11.78
CA ALA A 136 5.71 0.08 11.64
C ALA A 136 5.52 0.77 10.29
N LEU A 137 6.47 1.62 9.90
CA LEU A 137 6.42 2.36 8.65
C LEU A 137 6.34 1.41 7.43
N LEU A 138 7.14 0.35 7.39
CA LEU A 138 7.09 -0.66 6.30
C LEU A 138 5.73 -1.36 6.24
N GLY A 139 5.26 -1.90 7.38
CA GLY A 139 4.02 -2.66 7.44
C GLY A 139 2.79 -1.82 7.10
N TYR A 140 2.68 -0.62 7.67
CA TYR A 140 1.57 0.28 7.36
C TYR A 140 1.65 0.89 5.96
N THR A 141 2.84 1.03 5.36
CA THR A 141 2.95 1.43 3.94
C THR A 141 2.42 0.34 3.02
N ALA A 142 2.78 -0.93 3.27
CA ALA A 142 2.24 -2.07 2.52
C ALA A 142 0.71 -2.15 2.65
N LEU A 143 0.17 -1.95 3.86
CA LEU A 143 -1.27 -1.90 4.09
C LEU A 143 -1.94 -0.72 3.37
N ALA A 144 -1.35 0.47 3.46
CA ALA A 144 -1.92 1.69 2.90
C ALA A 144 -1.97 1.66 1.37
N LEU A 145 -0.89 1.22 0.72
CA LEU A 145 -0.70 1.34 -0.72
C LEU A 145 -0.98 0.04 -1.50
N GLN A 146 -0.92 -1.11 -0.84
CA GLN A 146 -1.09 -2.42 -1.48
C GLN A 146 -2.17 -3.27 -0.81
N GLY A 147 -2.83 -2.76 0.25
CA GLY A 147 -3.88 -3.48 0.97
C GLY A 147 -3.38 -4.69 1.77
N ALA A 148 -2.07 -4.85 1.91
CA ALA A 148 -1.45 -6.01 2.51
C ALA A 148 -1.19 -5.82 4.00
N ASP A 149 -1.95 -6.51 4.85
CA ASP A 149 -1.68 -6.59 6.29
C ASP A 149 -0.58 -7.61 6.56
N ILE A 150 0.65 -7.12 6.73
CA ILE A 150 1.84 -7.92 7.00
C ILE A 150 2.50 -7.52 8.31
N ALA A 151 3.13 -8.47 8.98
CA ALA A 151 4.21 -8.20 9.91
C ALA A 151 5.52 -8.23 9.11
N PRO A 152 6.24 -7.10 8.90
CA PRO A 152 7.43 -7.10 8.05
C PRO A 152 8.52 -8.08 8.50
N SER A 153 9.02 -8.91 7.59
CA SER A 153 10.22 -9.71 7.81
C SER A 153 11.47 -8.85 7.62
N ILE A 154 12.04 -8.37 8.72
CA ILE A 154 13.29 -7.61 8.74
C ILE A 154 14.48 -8.53 8.44
N THR A 155 14.43 -9.80 8.86
CA THR A 155 15.47 -10.79 8.56
C THR A 155 15.53 -11.14 7.07
N TYR A 156 14.39 -11.12 6.36
CA TYR A 156 14.38 -11.17 4.90
C TYR A 156 15.13 -9.98 4.30
N ILE A 157 14.85 -8.76 4.76
CA ILE A 157 15.53 -7.55 4.26
C ILE A 157 17.04 -7.66 4.53
N MET A 158 17.43 -8.03 5.76
CA MET A 158 18.83 -8.25 6.17
C MET A 158 19.56 -9.21 5.23
N LYS A 159 18.95 -10.33 4.86
CA LYS A 159 19.54 -11.31 3.95
C LYS A 159 19.70 -10.80 2.51
N ASN A 160 18.90 -9.80 2.13
CA ASN A 160 18.97 -9.13 0.84
C ASN A 160 19.86 -7.88 0.86
N TYR A 161 20.66 -7.66 1.91
CA TYR A 161 21.62 -6.56 1.93
C TYR A 161 22.70 -6.73 0.86
N PRO A 162 23.25 -5.61 0.36
CA PRO A 162 24.37 -5.67 -0.55
C PRO A 162 25.58 -6.34 0.11
N THR A 163 26.32 -7.12 -0.67
CA THR A 163 27.56 -7.78 -0.23
C THR A 163 28.81 -6.93 -0.47
N LYS A 164 28.66 -5.87 -1.28
CA LYS A 164 29.72 -4.96 -1.68
C LYS A 164 29.14 -3.57 -1.94
N SER A 165 29.90 -2.52 -1.68
CA SER A 165 29.64 -1.15 -2.10
C SER A 165 30.67 -0.76 -3.14
N ILE A 166 30.23 -0.13 -4.22
CA ILE A 166 31.06 0.36 -5.32
C ILE A 166 30.73 1.84 -5.51
N ASN A 167 31.65 2.72 -5.12
CA ASN A 167 31.54 4.15 -5.34
C ASN A 167 32.25 4.50 -6.66
N ARG A 168 31.49 4.94 -7.65
CA ARG A 168 32.01 5.28 -8.98
C ARG A 168 32.24 6.77 -9.12
N LYS A 169 33.31 7.15 -9.82
CA LYS A 169 33.60 8.54 -10.14
C LYS A 169 34.34 8.67 -11.46
N GLU A 170 33.91 9.57 -12.33
CA GLU A 170 34.37 9.73 -13.69
C GLU A 170 35.85 10.10 -13.69
N GLY A 171 36.64 9.31 -14.41
CA GLY A 171 38.08 9.47 -14.47
C GLY A 171 38.85 9.00 -13.24
N GLN A 172 38.21 8.28 -12.31
CA GLN A 172 38.84 7.60 -11.19
C GLN A 172 38.53 6.09 -11.21
N ASP A 173 39.39 5.30 -10.55
CA ASP A 173 39.10 3.90 -10.31
C ASP A 173 37.95 3.78 -9.28
N ASP A 174 37.10 2.77 -9.43
CA ASP A 174 36.01 2.48 -8.50
C ASP A 174 36.55 2.24 -7.08
N ASP A 175 35.98 2.91 -6.08
CA ASP A 175 36.27 2.65 -4.67
C ASP A 175 35.33 1.58 -4.14
N GLU A 176 35.89 0.41 -3.86
CA GLU A 176 35.15 -0.80 -3.54
C GLU A 176 35.34 -1.19 -2.06
N SER A 177 34.23 -1.52 -1.41
CA SER A 177 34.23 -2.02 -0.03
C SER A 177 33.38 -3.28 0.08
N VAL A 178 33.95 -4.35 0.63
CA VAL A 178 33.18 -5.55 0.99
C VAL A 178 32.30 -5.22 2.19
N LEU A 179 31.00 -5.50 2.08
CA LEU A 179 30.05 -5.29 3.14
C LEU A 179 29.78 -6.60 3.87
N GLN A 180 29.88 -6.56 5.19
CA GLN A 180 29.51 -7.70 6.02
C GLN A 180 27.99 -7.84 6.04
N GLN A 181 27.51 -9.05 5.77
CA GLN A 181 26.09 -9.38 5.90
C GLN A 181 25.65 -9.22 7.37
N PRO A 182 24.54 -8.54 7.62
CA PRO A 182 24.07 -8.30 8.98
C PRO A 182 23.58 -9.61 9.61
N THR A 183 23.71 -9.66 10.93
CA THR A 183 23.28 -10.76 11.78
C THR A 183 22.38 -10.21 12.90
N CYS A 184 21.74 -11.10 13.65
CA CYS A 184 20.89 -10.70 14.77
C CYS A 184 21.63 -10.06 15.95
N VAL A 185 22.97 -10.07 15.97
CA VAL A 185 23.76 -9.35 16.99
C VAL A 185 24.12 -7.93 16.55
N ASP A 186 24.03 -7.63 15.27
CA ASP A 186 24.39 -6.33 14.73
C ASP A 186 23.34 -5.26 15.04
N ASN A 187 23.76 -4.01 15.01
CA ASN A 187 22.87 -2.85 15.10
C ASN A 187 22.32 -2.49 13.72
N THR A 188 21.27 -1.68 13.70
CA THR A 188 20.66 -1.17 12.47
C THR A 188 21.65 -0.43 11.57
N ASN A 189 21.49 -0.57 10.25
CA ASN A 189 22.33 0.03 9.22
C ASN A 189 21.46 0.71 8.17
N ASN A 190 22.02 1.70 7.47
CA ASN A 190 21.38 2.53 6.44
C ASN A 190 21.04 1.77 5.15
N GLN A 191 21.23 0.46 5.10
CA GLN A 191 21.08 -0.36 3.89
C GLN A 191 19.65 -0.91 3.69
N ILE A 192 18.76 -0.74 4.68
CA ILE A 192 17.34 -1.15 4.57
C ILE A 192 16.70 -0.59 3.30
N THR A 193 16.91 0.70 3.02
CA THR A 193 16.27 1.37 1.87
C THR A 193 16.63 0.72 0.54
N PHE A 194 17.90 0.36 0.33
CA PHE A 194 18.35 -0.25 -0.92
C PHE A 194 17.89 -1.70 -1.05
N ALA A 195 17.89 -2.46 0.06
CA ALA A 195 17.40 -3.83 0.09
C ALA A 195 15.87 -3.88 -0.17
N VAL A 196 15.09 -2.97 0.42
CA VAL A 196 13.65 -2.85 0.17
C VAL A 196 13.40 -2.44 -1.29
N HIS A 197 14.16 -1.49 -1.83
CA HIS A 197 13.99 -1.09 -3.22
C HIS A 197 14.23 -2.24 -4.21
N LYS A 198 15.27 -3.03 -4.00
CA LYS A 198 15.60 -4.17 -4.88
C LYS A 198 14.68 -5.36 -4.69
N SER A 199 14.47 -5.77 -3.44
CA SER A 199 13.85 -7.06 -3.10
C SER A 199 12.48 -6.94 -2.46
N GLY A 200 12.04 -5.75 -2.09
CA GLY A 200 10.80 -5.51 -1.36
C GLY A 200 10.87 -6.01 0.09
N VAL A 201 9.70 -6.33 0.63
CA VAL A 201 9.51 -6.93 1.95
C VAL A 201 8.50 -8.08 1.85
N VAL A 202 8.68 -9.11 2.67
CA VAL A 202 7.72 -10.21 2.82
C VAL A 202 7.18 -10.25 4.25
N GLY A 203 6.11 -11.00 4.49
CA GLY A 203 5.57 -11.21 5.83
C GLY A 203 6.45 -12.11 6.70
N SER A 204 6.46 -11.87 8.02
CA SER A 204 7.17 -12.70 9.00
C SER A 204 6.49 -14.06 9.24
N ASP A 205 5.24 -14.19 8.81
CA ASP A 205 4.53 -15.46 8.68
C ASP A 205 5.12 -16.35 7.57
N CYS A 206 5.91 -15.79 6.64
CA CYS A 206 6.67 -16.52 5.64
C CYS A 206 8.14 -16.72 6.06
N ILE A 207 8.82 -15.65 6.47
CA ILE A 207 10.22 -15.66 6.92
C ILE A 207 10.32 -15.00 8.31
N PRO A 208 10.47 -15.78 9.40
CA PRO A 208 10.44 -15.27 10.77
C PRO A 208 11.54 -14.27 11.08
N ASN A 209 11.26 -13.36 12.02
CA ASN A 209 12.23 -12.38 12.52
C ASN A 209 13.15 -12.92 13.63
N THR A 210 13.28 -14.24 13.77
CA THR A 210 14.07 -14.88 14.84
C THR A 210 15.53 -15.10 14.43
N GLU A 211 15.80 -15.31 13.14
CA GLU A 211 17.14 -15.47 12.59
C GLU A 211 17.22 -15.01 11.13
N VAL A 212 18.43 -14.66 10.66
CA VAL A 212 18.66 -14.33 9.25
C VAL A 212 18.58 -15.63 8.43
N PRO A 213 17.68 -15.72 7.44
CA PRO A 213 17.45 -16.98 6.74
C PRO A 213 18.63 -17.35 5.83
N LEU A 214 18.79 -18.65 5.59
CA LEU A 214 19.82 -19.16 4.66
C LEU A 214 19.48 -18.81 3.20
N SER A 215 18.19 -18.82 2.85
CA SER A 215 17.65 -18.48 1.53
C SER A 215 16.45 -17.55 1.66
N THR A 216 16.21 -16.75 0.62
CA THR A 216 15.06 -15.85 0.51
C THR A 216 14.20 -16.20 -0.69
N THR A 217 14.35 -17.38 -1.28
CA THR A 217 13.63 -17.80 -2.51
C THR A 217 12.24 -18.36 -2.26
N GLU A 218 11.96 -18.81 -1.04
CA GLU A 218 10.70 -19.43 -0.63
C GLU A 218 10.44 -19.15 0.86
N CYS A 219 9.23 -19.44 1.34
CA CYS A 219 8.94 -19.35 2.77
C CYS A 219 9.69 -20.43 3.55
N THR A 220 10.13 -20.05 4.75
CA THR A 220 10.67 -21.01 5.72
C THR A 220 9.57 -21.61 6.59
N LEU A 221 8.38 -21.00 6.62
CA LEU A 221 7.20 -21.50 7.32
C LEU A 221 6.18 -22.10 6.34
N PRO A 222 5.53 -23.22 6.70
CA PRO A 222 4.67 -24.00 5.79
C PRO A 222 3.37 -23.28 5.39
N ASP A 223 2.81 -22.46 6.29
CA ASP A 223 1.56 -21.73 6.07
C ASP A 223 1.79 -20.27 5.63
N GLY A 224 3.06 -19.90 5.44
CA GLY A 224 3.45 -18.56 5.04
C GLY A 224 3.13 -18.27 3.58
N ILE A 225 2.82 -17.00 3.28
CA ILE A 225 2.59 -16.53 1.91
C ILE A 225 3.84 -15.84 1.40
N TYR A 226 4.48 -16.43 0.38
CA TYR A 226 5.64 -15.81 -0.27
C TYR A 226 5.17 -14.77 -1.27
N GLU A 227 4.97 -13.54 -0.80
CA GLU A 227 4.62 -12.40 -1.63
C GLU A 227 5.48 -11.21 -1.27
N LYS A 228 6.00 -10.52 -2.29
CA LYS A 228 6.89 -9.38 -2.14
C LYS A 228 6.09 -8.09 -2.29
N TYR A 229 6.13 -7.28 -1.26
CA TYR A 229 5.52 -5.97 -1.19
C TYR A 229 6.59 -4.89 -1.30
N LEU A 230 6.19 -3.68 -1.68
CA LEU A 230 7.07 -2.50 -1.73
C LEU A 230 8.35 -2.66 -2.59
N VAL A 231 8.38 -3.60 -3.55
CA VAL A 231 9.46 -3.67 -4.54
C VAL A 231 9.50 -2.37 -5.34
N GLY A 232 10.69 -1.78 -5.50
CA GLY A 232 10.85 -0.47 -6.15
C GLY A 232 10.64 0.73 -5.23
N PHE A 233 10.22 0.53 -3.98
CA PHE A 233 10.09 1.62 -3.00
C PHE A 233 11.44 1.90 -2.33
N LYS A 234 11.78 3.18 -2.19
CA LYS A 234 12.91 3.65 -1.39
C LYS A 234 12.40 4.51 -0.25
N TYR A 235 13.20 4.54 0.81
CA TYR A 235 13.12 5.58 1.83
C TYR A 235 13.36 6.96 1.18
N ALA A 236 12.45 7.89 1.41
CA ALA A 236 12.46 9.24 0.87
C ALA A 236 12.30 10.25 1.99
N ASN A 237 13.13 11.30 1.98
CA ASN A 237 13.03 12.42 2.92
C ASN A 237 12.20 13.54 2.31
N PHE A 238 11.50 14.31 3.15
CA PHE A 238 10.97 15.61 2.77
C PHE A 238 11.38 16.64 3.82
N PHE A 239 11.53 17.89 3.39
CA PHE A 239 12.05 18.99 4.20
C PHE A 239 11.20 20.24 4.07
N GLY A 240 11.30 21.13 5.06
CA GLY A 240 10.82 22.50 4.96
C GLY A 240 9.30 22.69 5.01
N GLY A 241 8.52 21.62 5.06
CA GLY A 241 7.07 21.69 4.88
C GLY A 241 6.30 22.29 6.06
N ASP A 242 5.04 22.62 5.82
CA ASP A 242 4.04 22.92 6.84
C ASP A 242 3.12 21.69 7.07
N ASN A 243 2.06 21.86 7.86
CA ASN A 243 1.08 20.80 8.09
C ASN A 243 0.41 20.31 6.79
N ASP A 244 0.20 21.20 5.81
CA ASP A 244 -0.41 20.84 4.53
C ASP A 244 0.53 19.97 3.69
N ALA A 245 1.84 20.20 3.75
CA ALA A 245 2.83 19.31 3.16
C ALA A 245 2.76 17.91 3.80
N VAL A 246 2.66 17.80 5.13
CA VAL A 246 2.51 16.49 5.79
C VAL A 246 1.22 15.79 5.38
N LYS A 247 0.07 16.50 5.35
CA LYS A 247 -1.20 15.94 4.88
C LYS A 247 -1.13 15.47 3.43
N GLU A 248 -0.51 16.26 2.56
CA GLU A 248 -0.33 15.90 1.15
C GLU A 248 0.57 14.67 0.99
N ALA A 249 1.63 14.56 1.79
CA ALA A 249 2.48 13.38 1.82
C ALA A 249 1.69 12.12 2.22
N LEU A 250 0.87 12.22 3.28
CA LEU A 250 0.02 11.13 3.75
C LEU A 250 -0.99 10.67 2.69
N ILE A 251 -1.55 11.59 1.90
CA ILE A 251 -2.53 11.29 0.85
C ILE A 251 -1.90 10.65 -0.39
N LYS A 252 -0.65 11.01 -0.72
CA LYS A 252 0.01 10.61 -1.97
C LYS A 252 0.95 9.41 -1.80
N PHE A 253 1.54 9.26 -0.62
CA PHE A 253 2.61 8.28 -0.38
C PHE A 253 2.34 7.36 0.81
N GLY A 254 1.31 7.64 1.61
CA GLY A 254 0.95 6.84 2.77
C GLY A 254 1.66 7.30 4.05
N PRO A 255 1.79 6.42 5.07
CA PRO A 255 2.36 6.77 6.38
C PRO A 255 3.72 7.48 6.31
N ALA A 256 3.93 8.44 7.20
CA ALA A 256 5.16 9.23 7.23
C ALA A 256 5.63 9.44 8.67
N PHE A 257 6.92 9.21 8.93
CA PHE A 257 7.54 9.59 10.18
C PHE A 257 7.91 11.08 10.12
N VAL A 258 7.40 11.88 11.06
CA VAL A 258 7.68 13.31 11.10
C VAL A 258 8.58 13.63 12.28
N THR A 259 9.82 13.99 11.99
CA THR A 259 10.89 14.15 12.99
C THR A 259 10.56 15.20 14.05
N ASN A 260 9.90 16.29 13.66
CA ASN A 260 9.51 17.36 14.58
C ASN A 260 8.52 16.87 15.66
N TYR A 261 7.69 15.87 15.34
CA TYR A 261 6.80 15.24 16.30
C TYR A 261 7.42 14.00 16.96
N GLY A 262 8.46 13.42 16.36
CA GLY A 262 9.11 12.19 16.83
C GLY A 262 8.19 10.98 16.71
N GLN A 263 7.21 11.01 15.81
CA GLN A 263 6.15 10.01 15.71
C GLN A 263 5.89 9.64 14.25
N LEU A 264 5.45 8.38 14.06
CA LEU A 264 4.86 7.93 12.81
C LEU A 264 3.43 8.46 12.74
N ILE A 265 3.13 9.21 11.69
CA ILE A 265 1.80 9.75 11.41
C ILE A 265 1.15 8.88 10.34
N ILE A 266 -0.08 8.45 10.60
CA ILE A 266 -0.88 7.63 9.67
C ILE A 266 -2.20 8.30 9.29
N GLY A 267 -2.46 9.52 9.75
CA GLY A 267 -3.72 10.20 9.49
C GLY A 267 -3.89 11.48 10.29
N TRP A 268 -5.09 12.05 10.21
CA TRP A 268 -5.54 13.14 11.08
C TRP A 268 -7.05 13.06 11.30
N ASP A 269 -7.47 13.67 12.40
CA ASP A 269 -8.86 14.02 12.66
C ASP A 269 -8.91 15.44 13.22
N SER A 270 -9.49 16.34 12.43
CA SER A 270 -9.68 17.75 12.71
C SER A 270 -8.36 18.45 13.05
N GLU A 271 -8.11 18.74 14.33
CA GLU A 271 -6.91 19.42 14.83
C GLU A 271 -5.84 18.46 15.38
N ASN A 272 -5.97 17.15 15.18
CA ASN A 272 -5.04 16.16 15.71
C ASN A 272 -4.49 15.25 14.62
N TRP A 273 -3.18 15.03 14.65
CA TRP A 273 -2.55 13.91 13.97
C TRP A 273 -2.98 12.60 14.62
N THR A 274 -3.29 11.60 13.79
CA THR A 274 -3.37 10.19 14.20
C THR A 274 -1.98 9.60 14.08
N THR A 275 -1.42 9.22 15.22
CA THR A 275 -0.03 8.77 15.34
C THR A 275 0.05 7.34 15.81
N VAL A 276 1.18 6.70 15.56
CA VAL A 276 1.49 5.37 16.07
C VAL A 276 2.62 5.47 17.08
N ILE A 277 2.39 4.88 18.25
CA ILE A 277 3.39 4.74 19.31
C ILE A 277 3.49 3.30 19.76
N ARG A 278 4.62 2.94 20.37
CA ARG A 278 4.77 1.66 21.05
C ARG A 278 4.20 1.78 22.48
N SER A 279 3.27 0.91 22.83
CA SER A 279 2.74 0.76 24.17
C SER A 279 3.85 0.33 25.13
N HIS A 280 4.00 1.05 26.24
CA HIS A 280 4.94 0.67 27.29
C HIS A 280 4.51 -0.60 28.04
N ASP A 281 3.20 -0.86 28.11
CA ASP A 281 2.65 -1.97 28.91
C ASP A 281 2.63 -3.29 28.13
N THR A 282 2.27 -3.23 26.84
CA THR A 282 2.05 -4.42 26.01
C THR A 282 3.15 -4.64 24.97
N GLY A 283 3.98 -3.63 24.71
CA GLY A 283 4.98 -3.66 23.65
C GLY A 283 4.41 -3.58 22.23
N MET A 284 3.08 -3.63 22.06
CA MET A 284 2.36 -3.49 20.78
C MET A 284 2.43 -2.05 20.25
N TYR A 285 2.19 -1.87 18.96
CA TYR A 285 1.85 -0.54 18.45
C TYR A 285 0.38 -0.21 18.69
N ILE A 286 0.13 1.01 19.15
CA ILE A 286 -1.22 1.53 19.41
C ILE A 286 -1.39 2.89 18.75
N LEU A 287 -2.64 3.28 18.52
CA LEU A 287 -2.96 4.63 18.08
C LEU A 287 -2.84 5.61 19.24
N ASP A 288 -2.26 6.76 18.95
CA ASP A 288 -2.24 7.92 19.81
C ASP A 288 -2.59 9.17 19.00
N THR A 289 -2.85 10.28 19.68
CA THR A 289 -3.20 11.55 19.05
C THR A 289 -2.24 12.65 19.44
N LYS A 290 -1.84 13.45 18.46
CA LYS A 290 -0.97 14.61 18.68
C LYS A 290 -1.62 15.85 18.11
N LYS A 291 -1.78 16.89 18.93
CA LYS A 291 -2.32 18.17 18.45
C LYS A 291 -1.46 18.73 17.32
N ILE A 292 -2.11 19.14 16.23
CA ILE A 292 -1.49 19.85 15.12
C ILE A 292 -1.16 21.27 15.61
N ASP A 293 0.11 21.64 15.48
CA ASP A 293 0.55 23.02 15.73
C ASP A 293 0.29 23.84 14.47
N PRO A 294 -0.69 24.76 14.46
CA PRO A 294 -1.08 25.49 13.26
C PRO A 294 0.04 26.38 12.70
N ASP A 295 1.01 26.75 13.54
CA ASP A 295 2.13 27.62 13.19
C ASP A 295 3.40 26.81 12.83
N ALA A 296 3.32 25.48 12.80
CA ALA A 296 4.44 24.63 12.46
C ALA A 296 4.88 24.83 11.00
N GLY A 297 6.13 25.28 10.84
CA GLY A 297 6.85 25.31 9.56
C GLY A 297 8.21 24.64 9.71
N GLY A 298 8.85 24.32 8.57
CA GLY A 298 10.12 23.61 8.60
C GLY A 298 9.98 22.16 9.08
N LEU A 299 8.81 21.55 8.90
CA LEU A 299 8.58 20.15 9.17
C LEU A 299 9.40 19.30 8.21
N GLN A 300 10.04 18.28 8.77
CA GLN A 300 10.82 17.31 8.03
C GLN A 300 10.46 15.90 8.49
N GLY A 301 10.64 14.95 7.59
CA GLY A 301 10.30 13.57 7.86
C GLY A 301 10.69 12.66 6.72
N TYR A 302 10.24 11.42 6.83
CA TYR A 302 10.52 10.40 5.83
C TYR A 302 9.38 9.40 5.70
N LEU A 303 9.35 8.76 4.54
CA LEU A 303 8.36 7.76 4.15
C LEU A 303 8.96 6.80 3.12
N TYR A 304 8.25 5.73 2.77
CA TYR A 304 8.61 4.90 1.61
C TYR A 304 7.80 5.34 0.40
N ALA A 305 8.49 5.63 -0.70
CA ALA A 305 7.85 5.98 -1.96
C ALA A 305 8.58 5.31 -3.14
N GLN A 306 7.85 5.11 -4.23
CA GLN A 306 8.43 4.61 -5.47
C GLN A 306 9.13 5.75 -6.21
N VAL A 307 10.42 5.56 -6.48
CA VAL A 307 11.25 6.51 -7.24
C VAL A 307 10.71 6.64 -8.67
N ASP A 308 10.52 5.49 -9.32
CA ASP A 308 10.12 5.39 -10.72
C ASP A 308 8.61 5.10 -10.84
N GLY A 309 7.79 6.11 -11.18
CA GLY A 309 6.42 5.89 -11.67
C GLY A 309 5.31 6.71 -11.00
N ASP A 310 4.21 6.91 -11.74
CA ASP A 310 2.93 7.48 -11.28
C ASP A 310 1.95 6.36 -10.82
N ASP A 311 2.46 5.13 -10.71
CA ASP A 311 1.68 3.89 -10.57
C ASP A 311 1.24 3.63 -9.13
N THR A 312 0.85 4.67 -8.38
CA THR A 312 0.03 4.44 -7.19
C THR A 312 -1.27 3.76 -7.65
N PRO A 313 -1.52 2.50 -7.24
CA PRO A 313 -2.82 1.89 -7.47
C PRO A 313 -3.85 2.83 -6.83
N VAL A 314 -4.81 3.32 -7.61
CA VAL A 314 -5.92 4.09 -7.04
C VAL A 314 -6.77 3.09 -6.28
N ILE A 315 -6.50 2.97 -4.99
CA ILE A 315 -7.30 2.16 -4.07
C ILE A 315 -8.67 2.87 -3.99
N PRO A 316 -9.77 2.18 -4.33
CA PRO A 316 -11.09 2.75 -4.15
C PRO A 316 -11.29 3.16 -2.69
N PRO A 317 -12.06 4.23 -2.40
CA PRO A 317 -12.26 4.70 -1.04
C PRO A 317 -12.61 3.55 -0.08
N ALA A 318 -11.96 3.48 1.08
CA ALA A 318 -12.17 2.40 2.05
C ALA A 318 -13.59 2.34 2.63
N ASP A 319 -14.35 3.45 2.54
CA ASP A 319 -15.76 3.51 2.92
C ASP A 319 -16.61 4.00 1.74
N CYS A 320 -17.21 3.02 1.08
CA CYS A 320 -18.18 3.23 0.01
C CYS A 320 -19.60 2.83 0.45
N SER A 321 -19.82 2.73 1.77
CA SER A 321 -21.14 2.50 2.34
C SER A 321 -22.04 3.69 2.00
N GLY A 322 -23.11 3.45 1.23
CA GLY A 322 -24.06 4.49 0.82
C GLY A 322 -23.57 5.44 -0.28
N LYS A 323 -22.42 5.18 -0.92
CA LYS A 323 -21.91 5.95 -2.07
C LYS A 323 -22.26 5.25 -3.38
N THR A 324 -22.42 6.04 -4.45
CA THR A 324 -22.68 5.54 -5.81
C THR A 324 -21.40 5.05 -6.48
N GLU A 325 -21.52 4.30 -7.58
CA GLU A 325 -20.38 3.86 -8.39
C GLU A 325 -19.52 5.03 -8.90
N ALA A 326 -20.15 6.16 -9.24
CA ALA A 326 -19.44 7.37 -9.65
C ALA A 326 -18.58 7.98 -8.53
N GLU A 327 -18.96 7.74 -7.28
CA GLU A 327 -18.25 8.21 -6.08
C GLU A 327 -17.26 7.13 -5.57
N CYS A 328 -17.41 5.89 -6.01
CA CYS A 328 -16.53 4.79 -5.64
C CYS A 328 -16.54 3.66 -6.66
N ALA A 329 -15.50 3.64 -7.50
CA ALA A 329 -15.28 2.60 -8.51
C ALA A 329 -15.22 1.20 -7.88
N CYS A 330 -15.67 0.21 -8.65
CA CYS A 330 -15.64 -1.19 -8.27
C CYS A 330 -14.24 -1.78 -8.54
N ILE A 331 -13.78 -2.65 -7.64
CA ILE A 331 -12.54 -3.43 -7.82
C ILE A 331 -12.85 -4.91 -8.04
N GLU A 332 -11.87 -5.66 -8.53
CA GLU A 332 -11.99 -7.10 -8.68
C GLU A 332 -12.20 -7.74 -7.29
N SER A 333 -13.22 -8.60 -7.15
CA SER A 333 -13.69 -9.19 -5.88
C SER A 333 -14.46 -8.28 -4.92
N ASP A 334 -14.97 -7.14 -5.40
CA ASP A 334 -15.82 -6.27 -4.59
C ASP A 334 -17.19 -6.89 -4.28
N THR A 335 -17.55 -6.96 -2.99
CA THR A 335 -18.79 -7.56 -2.51
C THR A 335 -19.94 -6.56 -2.34
N ARG A 336 -19.72 -5.27 -2.65
CA ARG A 336 -20.76 -4.25 -2.59
C ARG A 336 -21.84 -4.57 -3.64
N PRO A 337 -23.15 -4.43 -3.31
CA PRO A 337 -24.23 -4.81 -4.22
C PRO A 337 -24.06 -4.21 -5.62
N PHE A 338 -23.74 -2.91 -5.71
CA PHE A 338 -23.54 -2.20 -6.99
C PHE A 338 -22.24 -2.54 -7.73
N CYS A 339 -21.37 -3.37 -7.15
CA CYS A 339 -20.15 -3.86 -7.79
C CYS A 339 -20.21 -5.34 -8.17
N ILE A 340 -21.25 -6.06 -7.74
CA ILE A 340 -21.48 -7.44 -8.12
C ILE A 340 -22.22 -7.46 -9.46
N THR A 341 -21.67 -8.18 -10.44
CA THR A 341 -22.39 -8.45 -11.69
C THR A 341 -23.50 -9.47 -11.43
N CYS A 342 -24.75 -9.14 -11.75
CA CYS A 342 -25.88 -10.05 -11.60
C CYS A 342 -25.65 -11.30 -12.48
N THR A 343 -25.74 -12.48 -11.89
CA THR A 343 -25.77 -13.74 -12.65
C THR A 343 -27.14 -14.37 -12.53
N ALA A 344 -27.60 -15.05 -13.58
CA ALA A 344 -28.94 -15.63 -13.68
C ALA A 344 -29.36 -16.61 -12.56
N LYS A 345 -28.43 -17.01 -11.68
CA LYS A 345 -28.65 -18.09 -10.70
C LYS A 345 -29.15 -17.63 -9.35
N ASP A 346 -28.95 -16.37 -8.98
CA ASP A 346 -29.34 -15.83 -7.68
C ASP A 346 -30.13 -14.54 -7.90
N VAL A 347 -31.32 -14.48 -7.29
CA VAL A 347 -32.37 -13.46 -7.44
C VAL A 347 -31.81 -12.07 -7.80
N PRO A 348 -32.33 -11.39 -8.85
CA PRO A 348 -31.85 -10.07 -9.23
C PRO A 348 -32.08 -9.12 -8.06
N SER A 349 -31.00 -8.77 -7.36
CA SER A 349 -31.00 -7.64 -6.46
C SER A 349 -31.25 -6.39 -7.32
N SER A 350 -32.16 -5.52 -6.91
CA SER A 350 -32.34 -4.19 -7.52
C SER A 350 -31.02 -3.39 -7.56
N GLU A 351 -30.03 -3.79 -6.75
CA GLU A 351 -28.78 -3.09 -6.53
C GLU A 351 -27.57 -3.65 -7.32
N CYS A 352 -27.67 -4.79 -8.03
CA CYS A 352 -26.50 -5.38 -8.75
C CYS A 352 -26.26 -4.81 -10.16
N GLN A 353 -25.08 -4.96 -10.76
CA GLN A 353 -24.79 -4.48 -12.13
C GLN A 353 -25.16 -5.50 -13.21
N CYS A 354 -25.75 -5.05 -14.31
CA CYS A 354 -25.95 -5.89 -15.49
C CYS A 354 -24.66 -5.97 -16.32
N PRO A 355 -24.30 -7.15 -16.85
CA PRO A 355 -23.05 -7.34 -17.60
C PRO A 355 -22.97 -6.40 -18.81
N ALA A 356 -21.79 -5.82 -19.05
CA ALA A 356 -21.55 -4.90 -20.17
C ALA A 356 -21.51 -5.62 -21.53
N ASP A 357 -21.03 -6.86 -21.54
CA ASP A 357 -20.86 -7.65 -22.75
C ASP A 357 -22.06 -8.57 -23.01
N ALA A 358 -22.44 -8.71 -24.28
CA ALA A 358 -23.44 -9.68 -24.73
C ALA A 358 -22.91 -11.13 -24.79
N SER A 359 -21.68 -11.38 -24.32
CA SER A 359 -21.06 -12.70 -24.34
C SER A 359 -21.51 -13.54 -23.15
N GLY A 360 -22.55 -14.34 -23.35
CA GLY A 360 -23.07 -15.27 -22.34
C GLY A 360 -24.53 -15.64 -22.58
N THR A 361 -25.06 -16.58 -21.80
CA THR A 361 -26.48 -16.95 -21.84
C THR A 361 -27.39 -15.97 -21.08
N TYR A 362 -26.80 -15.06 -20.30
CA TYR A 362 -27.50 -14.02 -19.55
C TYR A 362 -27.04 -12.64 -20.02
N THR A 363 -27.89 -11.99 -20.81
CA THR A 363 -27.57 -10.74 -21.50
C THR A 363 -27.95 -9.52 -20.66
N LYS A 364 -27.34 -8.37 -20.96
CA LYS A 364 -27.74 -7.08 -20.37
C LYS A 364 -29.26 -6.85 -20.45
N ALA A 365 -29.86 -7.12 -21.60
CA ALA A 365 -31.30 -6.94 -21.81
C ALA A 365 -32.14 -7.82 -20.87
N GLN A 366 -31.76 -9.08 -20.68
CA GLN A 366 -32.43 -9.99 -19.73
C GLN A 366 -32.27 -9.50 -18.29
N CYS A 367 -31.08 -9.05 -17.91
CA CYS A 367 -30.84 -8.50 -16.57
C CYS A 367 -31.67 -7.24 -16.26
N GLU A 368 -31.77 -6.31 -17.21
CA GLU A 368 -32.58 -5.09 -17.06
C GLU A 368 -34.09 -5.41 -16.99
N GLU A 369 -34.55 -6.40 -17.76
CA GLU A 369 -35.94 -6.89 -17.72
C GLU A 369 -36.27 -7.54 -16.36
N ASP A 370 -35.38 -8.41 -15.88
CA ASP A 370 -35.54 -9.10 -14.60
C ASP A 370 -35.56 -8.10 -13.42
N LYS A 371 -34.70 -7.07 -13.44
CA LYS A 371 -34.72 -5.98 -12.45
C LYS A 371 -36.04 -5.22 -12.44
N ALA A 372 -36.53 -4.82 -13.61
CA ALA A 372 -37.79 -4.08 -13.74
C ALA A 372 -39.01 -4.91 -13.30
N SER A 373 -38.93 -6.25 -13.40
CA SER A 373 -39.99 -7.15 -12.91
C SER A 373 -40.02 -7.22 -11.38
N THR A 374 -38.87 -7.21 -10.72
CA THR A 374 -38.73 -7.35 -9.27
C THR A 374 -39.25 -6.11 -8.51
N GLU A 375 -39.05 -4.91 -9.07
CA GLU A 375 -39.60 -3.66 -8.50
C GLU A 375 -41.14 -3.57 -8.56
N LYS A 376 -41.75 -4.21 -9.56
CA LYS A 376 -43.21 -4.27 -9.69
C LYS A 376 -43.85 -5.22 -8.68
N GLU A 377 -43.14 -6.25 -8.25
CA GLU A 377 -43.64 -7.18 -7.21
C GLU A 377 -43.48 -6.60 -5.80
N ALA A 378 -42.42 -5.82 -5.54
CA ALA A 378 -42.18 -5.19 -4.23
C ALA A 378 -43.16 -4.06 -3.86
N THR A 379 -43.80 -3.42 -4.84
CA THR A 379 -44.79 -2.35 -4.62
C THR A 379 -46.24 -2.88 -4.49
N GLY A 380 -46.44 -4.19 -4.64
CA GLY A 380 -47.76 -4.80 -4.88
C GLY A 380 -48.26 -5.81 -3.85
N SER A 381 -47.70 -5.97 -2.64
CA SER A 381 -48.30 -6.91 -1.66
C SER A 381 -47.84 -6.71 -0.21
N PHE A 382 -48.31 -5.63 0.44
CA PHE A 382 -48.25 -5.51 1.91
C PHE A 382 -49.60 -5.09 2.54
N ARG A 383 -50.72 -5.22 1.83
CA ARG A 383 -52.04 -4.76 2.33
C ARG A 383 -53.10 -5.83 2.61
N VAL A 384 -52.82 -7.13 2.55
CA VAL A 384 -53.86 -8.15 2.83
C VAL A 384 -53.34 -9.33 3.66
N THR A 385 -53.03 -9.10 4.94
CA THR A 385 -53.03 -10.17 5.99
C THR A 385 -52.99 -9.61 7.41
N LEU A 386 -53.82 -8.61 7.73
CA LEU A 386 -54.06 -8.21 9.11
C LEU A 386 -55.54 -7.88 9.36
N SER A 387 -56.44 -8.86 9.17
CA SER A 387 -57.86 -8.70 9.55
C SER A 387 -58.64 -10.00 9.84
N VAL A 388 -58.02 -11.17 9.99
CA VAL A 388 -58.78 -12.44 10.24
C VAL A 388 -58.24 -13.29 11.40
N ILE A 389 -57.57 -12.70 12.39
CA ILE A 389 -57.27 -13.39 13.67
C ILE A 389 -57.65 -12.50 14.85
N VAL A 390 -58.94 -12.16 14.97
CA VAL A 390 -59.51 -11.65 16.25
C VAL A 390 -60.87 -12.30 16.57
N THR A 391 -61.54 -12.97 15.65
CA THR A 391 -62.94 -13.42 15.86
C THR A 391 -63.17 -14.91 16.14
N ALA A 392 -62.12 -15.71 16.41
CA ALA A 392 -62.28 -17.16 16.60
C ALA A 392 -61.69 -17.76 17.89
N VAL A 393 -61.00 -16.98 18.74
CA VAL A 393 -60.32 -17.53 19.95
C VAL A 393 -60.80 -16.92 21.28
N VAL A 394 -61.65 -15.89 21.28
CA VAL A 394 -62.11 -15.23 22.53
C VAL A 394 -63.55 -15.61 22.95
N LEU A 395 -64.26 -16.47 22.21
CA LEU A 395 -65.68 -16.79 22.47
C LEU A 395 -65.98 -18.27 22.73
N PRO A 396 -65.19 -18.98 23.57
CA PRO A 396 -65.78 -20.01 24.42
C PRO A 396 -65.24 -20.06 25.86
N VAL A 397 -64.85 -18.94 26.48
CA VAL A 397 -64.40 -18.91 27.90
C VAL A 397 -65.38 -18.20 28.86
N LEU A 398 -66.46 -17.58 28.37
CA LEU A 398 -67.45 -16.87 29.21
C LEU A 398 -68.80 -17.59 29.39
N ALA A 399 -68.84 -18.93 29.23
CA ALA A 399 -70.05 -19.73 29.48
C ALA A 399 -69.87 -20.81 30.56
N LEU A 400 -68.88 -20.68 31.46
CA LEU A 400 -68.65 -21.62 32.57
C LEU A 400 -68.69 -20.98 33.98
N PHE A 401 -69.18 -19.75 34.11
CA PHE A 401 -69.44 -19.13 35.41
C PHE A 401 -70.74 -18.31 35.39
N ILE A 402 -71.89 -18.99 35.37
CA ILE A 402 -73.14 -18.66 36.09
C ILE A 402 -73.85 -19.97 36.42
#